data_AF-V5F0G2-F1
#
_entry.id   AF-V5F0G2-F1
#
_cell.length_a   1.000
_cell.length_b   1.000
_cell.length_c   1.000
_cell.angle_alpha   90.00
_cell.angle_beta   90.00
_cell.angle_gamma   90.00
#
_symmetry.space_group_name_H-M   'P 1'
#
loop_
_entity.id
_entity.type
_entity.pdbx_description
1 polymer ?
#
loop_
_entity_poly.entity_id
_entity_poly.type
_entity_poly.pdbx_seq_one_letter_code
_entity_poly.pdbx_strand_id
1 'polypeptide(L)'
;MATESASASQWVSPSSRPEHIEQLISGVDRYNPQNLDVLHDYLAQQLDDGSYDLLANLAVLKLYQFNPSDFNYVVVINILLKALVAAPLPDFNLCISLLGEAPLPTIPVKAEKEATTAGDDGASLAGDDEDDVVEQPKDVPSAGHLTDALIVRLSHLSTLLFQARFREFWSTLASEDYSDVREYAAKINEFENAARRVALNSVKGSFTSISEKRIASYLNLSGAELEEFINAQPGWKLTNGTVSVPANPDNEIKATVIREEITLDQMHKFLSQAQAPILRA
;
A
#
# COMPACT_ATOMS: atom_id res chain seq x y z
N MET A 1 9.77 -24.30 17.63
CA MET A 1 8.88 -23.12 17.50
C MET A 1 9.09 -22.57 16.11
N ALA A 2 8.12 -22.79 15.24
CA ALA A 2 8.25 -22.52 13.82
C ALA A 2 8.15 -21.01 13.58
N THR A 3 9.11 -20.51 12.81
CA THR A 3 9.21 -19.16 12.27
C THR A 3 7.88 -18.70 11.69
N GLU A 4 7.37 -17.55 12.15
CA GLU A 4 6.28 -16.81 11.53
C GLU A 4 6.71 -16.37 10.13
N SER A 5 6.55 -17.27 9.14
CA SER A 5 6.09 -16.82 7.84
C SER A 5 4.76 -16.13 8.12
N ALA A 6 4.68 -14.82 7.88
CA ALA A 6 3.41 -14.11 7.84
C ALA A 6 2.49 -14.89 6.89
N SER A 7 1.62 -15.73 7.44
CA SER A 7 0.67 -16.49 6.65
C SER A 7 -0.26 -15.48 6.01
N ALA A 8 -0.71 -15.71 4.77
CA ALA A 8 -1.69 -14.84 4.13
C ALA A 8 -2.89 -14.53 5.05
N SER A 9 -3.25 -15.46 5.95
CA SER A 9 -4.26 -15.28 6.99
C SER A 9 -3.93 -14.19 8.03
N GLN A 10 -2.67 -14.02 8.44
CA GLN A 10 -2.25 -13.00 9.39
C GLN A 10 -2.22 -11.59 8.75
N TRP A 11 -2.04 -11.54 7.42
CA TRP A 11 -2.17 -10.31 6.64
C TRP A 11 -3.64 -9.94 6.39
N VAL A 12 -4.49 -10.94 6.11
CA VAL A 12 -5.95 -10.76 5.90
C VAL A 12 -6.66 -10.41 7.21
N SER A 13 -6.27 -11.03 8.32
CA SER A 13 -6.84 -10.80 9.66
C SER A 13 -5.73 -10.69 10.69
N PRO A 14 -5.25 -9.47 10.98
CA PRO A 14 -4.24 -9.27 12.01
C PRO A 14 -4.84 -9.60 13.38
N SER A 15 -4.05 -10.20 14.26
CA SER A 15 -4.50 -10.59 15.60
C SER A 15 -4.89 -9.40 16.50
N SER A 16 -4.54 -8.18 16.08
CA SER A 16 -4.91 -6.93 16.74
C SER A 16 -6.34 -6.47 16.39
N ARG A 17 -7.01 -7.08 15.41
CA ARG A 17 -8.34 -6.65 14.96
C ARG A 17 -9.42 -7.02 15.98
N PRO A 18 -10.19 -6.04 16.51
CA PRO A 18 -11.33 -6.33 17.37
C PRO A 18 -12.43 -7.11 16.66
N GLU A 19 -13.18 -7.95 17.38
CA GLU A 19 -14.28 -8.74 16.81
C GLU A 19 -15.35 -7.89 16.10
N HIS A 20 -15.64 -6.70 16.63
CA HIS A 20 -16.64 -5.81 16.03
C HIS A 20 -16.19 -5.29 14.65
N ILE A 21 -14.89 -5.01 14.47
CA ILE A 21 -14.31 -4.59 13.19
C ILE A 21 -14.28 -5.77 12.21
N GLU A 22 -13.95 -6.97 12.67
CA GLU A 22 -13.98 -8.19 11.85
C GLU A 22 -15.38 -8.45 11.27
N GLN A 23 -16.42 -8.36 12.10
CA GLN A 23 -17.81 -8.54 11.66
C GLN A 23 -18.22 -7.49 10.63
N LEU A 24 -17.80 -6.24 10.84
CA LEU A 24 -18.11 -5.12 9.96
C LEU A 24 -17.45 -5.27 8.58
N ILE A 25 -16.17 -5.66 8.54
CA ILE A 25 -15.40 -5.81 7.29
C ILE A 25 -15.78 -7.09 6.52
N SER A 26 -16.05 -8.18 7.22
CA SER A 26 -16.44 -9.47 6.60
C SER A 26 -17.89 -9.45 6.09
N GLY A 27 -18.74 -8.62 6.70
CA GLY A 27 -20.15 -8.47 6.35
C GLY A 27 -20.44 -7.51 5.19
N VAL A 28 -21.73 -7.28 4.98
CA VAL A 28 -22.25 -6.28 4.01
C VAL A 28 -22.08 -4.84 4.53
N ASP A 29 -21.93 -4.69 5.85
CA ASP A 29 -21.85 -3.40 6.55
C ASP A 29 -20.58 -2.60 6.22
N ARG A 30 -19.59 -3.23 5.58
CA ARG A 30 -18.38 -2.57 5.06
C ARG A 30 -18.65 -1.46 4.04
N TYR A 31 -19.84 -1.42 3.46
CA TYR A 31 -20.26 -0.41 2.48
C TYR A 31 -21.24 0.62 3.05
N ASN A 32 -21.59 0.52 4.33
CA ASN A 32 -22.49 1.47 4.98
C ASN A 32 -21.70 2.72 5.41
N PRO A 33 -22.02 3.92 4.92
CA PRO A 33 -21.32 5.15 5.32
C PRO A 33 -21.47 5.49 6.80
N GLN A 34 -22.50 4.99 7.49
CA GLN A 34 -22.67 5.19 8.95
C GLN A 34 -21.53 4.56 9.77
N ASN A 35 -20.85 3.57 9.21
CA ASN A 35 -19.74 2.88 9.86
C ASN A 35 -18.39 3.57 9.62
N LEU A 36 -18.37 4.66 8.85
CA LEU A 36 -17.14 5.37 8.51
C LEU A 36 -16.45 5.94 9.75
N ASP A 37 -17.21 6.50 10.69
CA ASP A 37 -16.67 7.07 11.94
C ASP A 37 -15.94 5.99 12.77
N VAL A 38 -16.53 4.80 12.87
CA VAL A 38 -15.93 3.65 13.58
C VAL A 38 -14.62 3.22 12.92
N LEU A 39 -14.56 3.25 11.59
CA LEU A 39 -13.34 2.93 10.85
C LEU A 39 -12.27 4.04 10.97
N HIS A 40 -12.66 5.30 11.11
CA HIS A 40 -11.73 6.41 11.41
C HIS A 40 -11.12 6.27 12.79
N ASP A 41 -11.93 5.97 13.80
CA ASP A 41 -11.46 5.72 15.16
C ASP A 41 -10.50 4.52 15.21
N TYR A 42 -10.83 3.45 14.47
CA TYR A 42 -9.93 2.30 14.35
C TYR A 42 -8.62 2.65 13.62
N LEU A 43 -8.67 3.50 12.59
CA LEU A 43 -7.44 4.01 11.96
C LEU A 43 -6.63 4.86 12.94
N ALA A 44 -7.25 5.72 13.73
CA ALA A 44 -6.56 6.51 14.75
C ALA A 44 -5.83 5.61 15.75
N GLN A 45 -6.50 4.55 16.23
CA GLN A 45 -5.87 3.54 17.06
C GLN A 45 -4.68 2.86 16.36
N GLN A 46 -4.79 2.55 15.06
CA GLN A 46 -3.66 2.01 14.30
C GLN A 46 -2.48 2.99 14.22
N LEU A 47 -2.71 4.31 14.21
CA LEU A 47 -1.63 5.31 14.20
C LEU A 47 -0.91 5.34 15.56
N ASP A 48 -1.64 5.17 16.66
CA ASP A 48 -1.10 5.19 18.03
C ASP A 48 -0.38 3.88 18.40
N ASP A 49 -1.00 2.74 18.13
CA ASP A 49 -0.48 1.42 18.51
C ASP A 49 0.60 0.90 17.54
N GLY A 50 0.77 1.55 16.39
CA GLY A 50 1.67 1.09 15.32
C GLY A 50 1.17 -0.18 14.61
N SER A 51 -0.03 -0.67 14.93
CA SER A 51 -0.66 -1.81 14.26
C SER A 51 -1.04 -1.46 12.82
N TYR A 52 -1.23 -2.48 11.98
CA TYR A 52 -1.58 -2.27 10.58
C TYR A 52 -2.63 -3.26 10.12
N ASP A 53 -3.72 -2.74 9.55
CA ASP A 53 -4.82 -3.51 9.04
C ASP A 53 -5.20 -3.03 7.63
N LEU A 54 -4.73 -3.76 6.62
CA LEU A 54 -4.99 -3.40 5.24
C LEU A 54 -6.49 -3.43 4.91
N LEU A 55 -7.24 -4.46 5.32
CA LEU A 55 -8.64 -4.58 4.89
C LEU A 55 -9.51 -3.46 5.44
N ALA A 56 -9.27 -3.04 6.68
CA ALA A 56 -9.95 -1.89 7.27
C ALA A 56 -9.62 -0.61 6.48
N ASN A 57 -8.34 -0.42 6.16
CA ASN A 57 -7.87 0.73 5.39
C ASN A 57 -8.47 0.76 3.97
N LEU A 58 -8.56 -0.39 3.29
CA LEU A 58 -9.21 -0.50 1.99
C LEU A 58 -10.73 -0.29 2.06
N ALA A 59 -11.37 -0.69 3.16
CA ALA A 59 -12.80 -0.44 3.36
C ALA A 59 -13.08 1.08 3.44
N VAL A 60 -12.24 1.84 4.17
CA VAL A 60 -12.32 3.30 4.21
C VAL A 60 -12.14 3.90 2.81
N LEU A 61 -11.10 3.49 2.07
CA LEU A 61 -10.87 3.99 0.71
C LEU A 61 -12.02 3.67 -0.24
N LYS A 62 -12.61 2.47 -0.13
CA LYS A 62 -13.80 2.08 -0.92
C LYS A 62 -15.04 2.90 -0.54
N LEU A 63 -15.26 3.19 0.73
CA LEU A 63 -16.37 4.04 1.17
C LEU A 63 -16.26 5.45 0.59
N TYR A 64 -15.05 6.01 0.54
CA TYR A 64 -14.78 7.27 -0.14
C TYR A 64 -14.99 7.20 -1.65
N GLN A 65 -14.66 6.06 -2.28
CA GLN A 65 -14.93 5.86 -3.71
C GLN A 65 -16.44 5.86 -4.01
N PHE A 66 -17.26 5.28 -3.12
CA PHE A 66 -18.73 5.26 -3.30
C PHE A 66 -19.41 6.55 -2.87
N ASN A 67 -18.87 7.26 -1.88
CA ASN A 67 -19.45 8.47 -1.31
C ASN A 67 -18.43 9.62 -1.36
N PRO A 68 -18.32 10.35 -2.49
CA PRO A 68 -17.36 11.43 -2.64
C PRO A 68 -17.54 12.58 -1.63
N SER A 69 -18.76 12.78 -1.13
CA SER A 69 -19.08 13.82 -0.14
C SER A 69 -18.40 13.63 1.20
N ASP A 70 -18.09 12.38 1.56
CA ASP A 70 -17.47 12.03 2.85
C ASP A 70 -15.94 11.95 2.75
N PHE A 71 -15.36 12.31 1.60
CA PHE A 71 -13.93 12.20 1.34
C PHE A 71 -13.11 13.07 2.30
N ASN A 72 -12.26 12.41 3.09
CA ASN A 72 -11.30 13.09 3.96
C ASN A 72 -9.87 12.83 3.49
N TYR A 73 -9.25 13.89 2.96
CA TYR A 73 -7.88 13.86 2.46
C TYR A 73 -6.86 13.42 3.50
N VAL A 74 -6.96 13.90 4.75
CA VAL A 74 -6.00 13.59 5.82
C VAL A 74 -5.99 12.10 6.14
N VAL A 75 -7.18 11.49 6.18
CA VAL A 75 -7.35 10.05 6.42
C VAL A 75 -6.68 9.24 5.32
N VAL A 76 -6.83 9.64 4.05
CA VAL A 76 -6.19 8.99 2.90
C VAL A 76 -4.66 9.05 3.01
N ILE A 77 -4.09 10.20 3.36
CA ILE A 77 -2.64 10.35 3.53
C ILE A 77 -2.12 9.47 4.65
N ASN A 78 -2.82 9.39 5.78
CA ASN A 78 -2.45 8.51 6.88
C ASN A 78 -2.47 7.03 6.46
N ILE A 79 -3.48 6.60 5.71
CA ILE A 79 -3.56 5.25 5.15
C ILE A 79 -2.38 4.97 4.21
N LEU A 80 -2.07 5.90 3.29
CA LEU A 80 -0.96 5.76 2.35
C LEU A 80 0.40 5.69 3.06
N LEU A 81 0.61 6.50 4.09
CA LEU A 81 1.82 6.45 4.91
C LEU A 81 1.96 5.13 5.66
N LYS A 82 0.87 4.60 6.21
CA LYS A 82 0.89 3.27 6.85
C LYS A 82 1.18 2.17 5.83
N ALA A 83 0.55 2.23 4.65
CA ALA A 83 0.78 1.27 3.57
C ALA A 83 2.20 1.34 3.00
N LEU A 84 2.85 2.52 3.02
CA LEU A 84 4.23 2.73 2.60
C LEU A 84 5.22 1.92 3.45
N VAL A 85 4.97 1.79 4.75
CA VAL A 85 5.84 1.10 5.71
C VAL A 85 5.34 -0.29 6.09
N ALA A 86 4.29 -0.78 5.44
CA ALA A 86 3.73 -2.11 5.62
C ALA A 86 4.41 -3.12 4.68
N ALA A 87 5.65 -3.50 4.97
CA ALA A 87 6.29 -4.64 4.31
C ALA A 87 5.74 -5.98 4.84
N PRO A 88 5.72 -7.06 4.03
CA PRO A 88 6.38 -7.22 2.73
C PRO A 88 5.49 -7.05 1.49
N LEU A 89 4.22 -6.66 1.65
CA LEU A 89 3.22 -6.73 0.58
C LEU A 89 3.06 -5.38 -0.14
N PRO A 90 2.68 -5.37 -1.44
CA PRO A 90 2.61 -4.15 -2.25
C PRO A 90 1.35 -3.30 -1.96
N ASP A 91 1.06 -3.11 -0.68
CA ASP A 91 -0.20 -2.56 -0.18
C ASP A 91 -0.39 -1.10 -0.61
N PHE A 92 0.72 -0.35 -0.70
CA PHE A 92 0.71 1.03 -1.19
C PHE A 92 0.10 1.16 -2.59
N ASN A 93 0.49 0.28 -3.52
CA ASN A 93 -0.02 0.33 -4.90
C ASN A 93 -1.51 0.00 -4.96
N LEU A 94 -1.97 -0.89 -4.07
CA LEU A 94 -3.39 -1.23 -3.96
C LEU A 94 -4.19 -0.03 -3.44
N CYS A 95 -3.71 0.67 -2.41
CA CYS A 95 -4.33 1.88 -1.90
C CYS A 95 -4.40 2.98 -2.97
N ILE A 96 -3.33 3.21 -3.74
CA ILE A 96 -3.32 4.17 -4.84
C ILE A 96 -4.31 3.81 -5.94
N SER A 97 -4.42 2.52 -6.29
CA SER A 97 -5.35 2.08 -7.35
C SER A 97 -6.82 2.38 -7.02
N LEU A 98 -7.20 2.35 -5.74
CA LEU A 98 -8.55 2.67 -5.27
C LEU A 98 -8.85 4.17 -5.31
N LEU A 99 -7.82 5.03 -5.27
CA LEU A 99 -7.97 6.48 -5.45
C LEU A 99 -8.15 6.86 -6.93
N GLY A 100 -7.78 5.98 -7.86
CA GLY A 100 -7.66 6.27 -9.30
C GLY A 100 -8.92 6.06 -10.16
N GLU A 101 -10.08 5.72 -9.59
CA GLU A 101 -11.35 5.60 -10.32
C GLU A 101 -12.50 6.31 -9.60
N ALA A 102 -12.46 7.64 -9.56
CA ALA A 102 -13.64 8.47 -9.29
C ALA A 102 -13.98 9.33 -10.52
N PRO A 103 -14.71 8.80 -11.52
CA PRO A 103 -15.44 9.64 -12.46
C PRO A 103 -16.78 10.04 -11.82
N LEU A 104 -17.16 11.32 -11.91
CA LEU A 104 -18.49 11.87 -12.26
C LEU A 104 -18.52 13.38 -11.88
N PRO A 105 -18.84 14.33 -12.79
CA PRO A 105 -19.82 14.19 -13.87
C PRO A 105 -19.23 14.46 -15.26
N THR A 106 -19.29 13.49 -16.18
CA THR A 106 -19.03 13.75 -17.61
C THR A 106 -20.32 13.76 -18.40
N ILE A 107 -21.05 14.88 -18.37
CA ILE A 107 -21.83 15.49 -19.49
C ILE A 107 -21.87 17.00 -19.13
N PRO A 108 -21.37 17.93 -19.98
CA PRO A 108 -21.85 18.08 -21.34
C PRO A 108 -20.74 17.97 -22.39
N VAL A 109 -20.94 17.03 -23.31
CA VAL A 109 -20.50 17.29 -24.68
C VAL A 109 -21.34 18.45 -25.20
N LYS A 110 -20.79 19.66 -25.09
CA LYS A 110 -20.97 20.64 -26.15
C LYS A 110 -19.61 20.86 -26.79
N ALA A 111 -19.17 19.83 -27.52
CA ALA A 111 -18.26 20.04 -28.62
C ALA A 111 -19.05 20.81 -29.68
N GLU A 112 -18.75 22.09 -29.84
CA GLU A 112 -18.67 22.75 -31.14
C GLU A 112 -18.25 24.21 -30.92
N LYS A 113 -17.00 24.50 -31.27
CA LYS A 113 -16.70 25.56 -32.23
C LYS A 113 -15.30 25.31 -32.79
N GLU A 114 -15.28 24.60 -33.92
CA GLU A 114 -14.19 24.73 -34.88
C GLU A 114 -14.12 26.19 -35.33
N ALA A 115 -12.92 26.74 -35.30
CA ALA A 115 -12.61 28.01 -35.94
C ALA A 115 -12.59 27.81 -37.46
N THR A 116 -13.47 28.50 -38.18
CA THR A 116 -13.19 28.90 -39.57
C THR A 116 -13.62 30.35 -39.79
N THR A 117 -12.70 31.09 -40.39
CA THR A 117 -12.75 32.50 -40.78
C THR A 117 -13.66 32.74 -41.98
N ALA A 118 -14.49 33.80 -41.95
CA ALA A 118 -14.65 34.79 -43.03
C ALA A 118 -15.83 35.77 -42.75
N GLY A 119 -15.53 37.08 -42.80
CA GLY A 119 -16.28 38.09 -43.57
C GLY A 119 -17.71 38.51 -43.17
N ASP A 120 -17.79 39.73 -42.66
CA ASP A 120 -18.57 40.86 -43.21
C ASP A 120 -19.97 41.23 -42.64
N ASP A 121 -20.04 42.51 -42.29
CA ASP A 121 -21.14 43.49 -42.25
C ASP A 121 -22.45 43.29 -41.45
N GLY A 122 -22.77 44.32 -40.65
CA GLY A 122 -24.16 44.74 -40.41
C GLY A 122 -24.50 45.17 -38.97
N ALA A 123 -24.75 46.47 -38.80
CA ALA A 123 -25.13 47.12 -37.55
C ALA A 123 -26.44 46.63 -36.90
N SER A 124 -26.52 46.68 -35.56
CA SER A 124 -27.41 47.55 -34.78
C SER A 124 -28.00 46.94 -33.50
N LEU A 125 -28.11 47.83 -32.50
CA LEU A 125 -29.10 47.95 -31.42
C LEU A 125 -28.92 47.20 -30.08
N ALA A 126 -29.08 48.03 -29.05
CA ALA A 126 -29.00 47.78 -27.63
C ALA A 126 -30.19 46.97 -27.08
N GLY A 127 -29.95 46.31 -25.96
CA GLY A 127 -30.96 45.76 -25.06
C GLY A 127 -30.29 45.34 -23.76
N ASP A 128 -30.63 46.06 -22.68
CA ASP A 128 -30.41 45.67 -21.29
C ASP A 128 -31.00 44.28 -21.03
N ASP A 129 -30.36 43.45 -20.19
CA ASP A 129 -31.03 42.73 -19.08
C ASP A 129 -30.05 41.76 -18.36
N GLU A 130 -30.00 41.95 -17.04
CA GLU A 130 -29.66 41.02 -15.95
C GLU A 130 -28.24 40.41 -15.88
N ASP A 131 -27.41 41.01 -15.00
CA ASP A 131 -26.29 40.37 -14.31
C ASP A 131 -26.79 39.17 -13.47
N ASP A 132 -26.90 38.00 -14.10
CA ASP A 132 -27.00 36.73 -13.38
C ASP A 132 -25.58 36.36 -12.92
N VAL A 133 -25.25 36.72 -11.67
CA VAL A 133 -24.01 36.32 -11.01
C VAL A 133 -24.06 34.80 -10.87
N VAL A 134 -23.53 34.10 -11.87
CA VAL A 134 -23.26 32.65 -11.80
C VAL A 134 -22.22 32.47 -10.69
N GLU A 135 -22.69 32.20 -9.47
CA GLU A 135 -21.84 31.72 -8.39
C GLU A 135 -21.08 30.51 -8.93
N GLN A 136 -19.75 30.66 -9.03
CA GLN A 136 -18.87 29.55 -9.35
C GLN A 136 -19.17 28.41 -8.38
N PRO A 137 -19.42 27.17 -8.88
CA PRO A 137 -19.64 26.05 -8.00
C PRO A 137 -18.37 25.88 -7.16
N LYS A 138 -18.54 26.01 -5.85
CA LYS A 138 -17.49 25.80 -4.84
C LYS A 138 -16.80 24.48 -5.16
N ASP A 139 -15.51 24.52 -5.43
CA ASP A 139 -14.67 23.34 -5.67
C ASP A 139 -14.95 22.30 -4.58
N VAL A 140 -15.71 21.26 -4.93
CA VAL A 140 -15.82 20.07 -4.09
C VAL A 140 -14.42 19.46 -4.11
N PRO A 141 -13.80 19.16 -2.96
CA PRO A 141 -12.47 18.56 -2.92
C PRO A 141 -12.51 17.26 -3.74
N SER A 142 -11.94 17.34 -4.94
CA SER A 142 -11.93 16.26 -5.90
C SER A 142 -11.12 15.11 -5.29
N ALA A 143 -11.74 13.92 -5.25
CA ALA A 143 -11.14 12.68 -4.79
C ALA A 143 -9.70 12.56 -5.32
N GLY A 144 -8.75 12.48 -4.38
CA GLY A 144 -7.30 12.51 -4.57
C GLY A 144 -6.81 12.39 -6.00
N HIS A 145 -6.68 13.54 -6.68
CA HIS A 145 -5.98 13.58 -7.96
C HIS A 145 -4.59 12.94 -7.78
N LEU A 146 -4.27 11.91 -8.54
CA LEU A 146 -2.91 11.30 -8.54
C LEU A 146 -1.81 12.34 -8.82
N THR A 147 -2.18 13.50 -9.37
CA THR A 147 -1.29 14.64 -9.65
C THR A 147 -1.03 15.53 -8.44
N ASP A 148 -1.66 15.28 -7.29
CA ASP A 148 -1.39 16.03 -6.07
C ASP A 148 0.07 15.81 -5.61
N ALA A 149 0.75 16.90 -5.32
CA ALA A 149 2.17 16.93 -5.04
C ALA A 149 2.56 16.03 -3.85
N LEU A 150 1.70 15.90 -2.84
CA LEU A 150 1.99 15.06 -1.67
C LEU A 150 1.83 13.56 -2.00
N ILE A 151 0.78 13.18 -2.74
CA ILE A 151 0.58 11.79 -3.18
C ILE A 151 1.71 11.36 -4.13
N VAL A 152 2.13 12.24 -5.05
CA VAL A 152 3.29 12.02 -5.92
C VAL A 152 4.57 11.81 -5.10
N ARG A 153 4.79 12.65 -4.08
CA ARG A 153 5.94 12.52 -3.17
C ARG A 153 5.93 11.18 -2.41
N LEU A 154 4.78 10.75 -1.90
CA LEU A 154 4.61 9.44 -1.26
C LEU A 154 4.88 8.28 -2.25
N SER A 155 4.40 8.39 -3.48
CA SER A 155 4.64 7.40 -4.54
C SER A 155 6.13 7.29 -4.89
N HIS A 156 6.84 8.41 -4.94
CA HIS A 156 8.29 8.42 -5.13
C HIS A 156 9.02 7.74 -3.96
N LEU A 157 8.64 8.02 -2.71
CA LEU A 157 9.21 7.34 -1.53
C LEU A 157 8.95 5.83 -1.55
N SER A 158 7.74 5.43 -1.94
CA SER A 158 7.36 4.02 -2.11
C SER A 158 8.26 3.33 -3.13
N THR A 159 8.49 3.98 -4.27
CA THR A 159 9.39 3.48 -5.31
C THR A 159 10.81 3.30 -4.79
N LEU A 160 11.34 4.23 -3.99
CA LEU A 160 12.68 4.12 -3.40
C LEU A 160 12.78 2.93 -2.43
N LEU A 161 11.75 2.68 -1.61
CA LEU A 161 11.70 1.51 -0.72
C LEU A 161 11.62 0.20 -1.51
N PHE A 162 10.76 0.12 -2.54
CA PHE A 162 10.65 -1.06 -3.40
C PHE A 162 11.93 -1.35 -4.19
N GLN A 163 12.66 -0.33 -4.62
CA GLN A 163 13.96 -0.47 -5.29
C GLN A 163 15.11 -0.76 -4.30
N ALA A 164 14.82 -0.95 -3.01
CA ALA A 164 15.78 -1.15 -1.93
C ALA A 164 16.84 -0.03 -1.83
N ARG A 165 16.50 1.20 -2.26
CA ARG A 165 17.37 2.37 -2.19
C ARG A 165 17.21 3.11 -0.87
N PHE A 166 17.49 2.43 0.24
CA PHE A 166 17.24 2.96 1.59
C PHE A 166 18.01 4.25 1.89
N ARG A 167 19.25 4.39 1.40
CA ARG A 167 20.04 5.62 1.61
C ARG A 167 19.39 6.85 0.97
N GLU A 168 18.94 6.69 -0.27
CA GLU A 168 18.24 7.75 -1.01
C GLU A 168 16.89 8.04 -0.38
N PHE A 169 16.19 7.02 0.13
CA PHE A 169 14.95 7.20 0.88
C PHE A 169 15.14 8.11 2.09
N TRP A 170 16.13 7.84 2.95
CA TRP A 170 16.38 8.66 4.15
C TRP A 170 16.82 10.09 3.79
N SER A 171 17.67 10.27 2.78
CA SER A 171 18.08 11.61 2.35
C SER A 171 16.90 12.40 1.74
N THR A 172 16.03 11.71 0.98
CA THR A 172 14.85 12.32 0.36
C THR A 172 13.84 12.72 1.44
N LEU A 173 13.57 11.83 2.41
CA LEU A 173 12.68 12.12 3.53
C LEU A 173 13.18 13.28 4.40
N ALA A 174 14.51 13.46 4.50
CA ALA A 174 15.13 14.58 5.23
C ALA A 174 15.12 15.92 4.45
N SER A 175 14.90 15.90 3.13
CA SER A 175 14.89 17.11 2.28
C SER A 175 13.77 18.08 2.67
N GLU A 176 13.94 19.38 2.42
CA GLU A 176 12.92 20.40 2.66
C GLU A 176 11.64 20.11 1.86
N ASP A 177 11.76 19.55 0.66
CA ASP A 177 10.62 19.20 -0.22
C ASP A 177 9.67 18.17 0.37
N TYR A 178 10.06 17.48 1.45
CA TYR A 178 9.28 16.43 2.12
C TYR A 178 8.83 16.83 3.54
N SER A 179 8.86 18.13 3.86
CA SER A 179 8.48 18.63 5.19
C SER A 179 7.05 18.29 5.59
N ASP A 180 6.12 18.35 4.64
CA ASP A 180 4.71 17.97 4.82
C ASP A 180 4.55 16.48 5.09
N VAL A 181 5.25 15.62 4.34
CA VAL A 181 5.26 14.18 4.57
C VAL A 181 5.77 13.87 5.98
N ARG A 182 6.81 14.58 6.45
CA ARG A 182 7.32 14.42 7.83
C ARG A 182 6.31 14.85 8.89
N GLU A 183 5.54 15.91 8.64
CA GLU A 183 4.51 16.36 9.59
C GLU A 183 3.42 15.29 9.78
N TYR A 184 2.98 14.65 8.70
CA TYR A 184 2.03 13.54 8.80
C TYR A 184 2.68 12.27 9.36
N ALA A 185 3.92 11.95 8.96
CA ALA A 185 4.64 10.80 9.47
C ALA A 185 4.92 10.89 10.99
N ALA A 186 5.12 12.10 11.53
CA ALA A 186 5.31 12.32 12.96
C ALA A 186 4.07 11.96 13.81
N LYS A 187 2.88 11.93 13.21
CA LYS A 187 1.63 11.50 13.86
C LYS A 187 1.51 9.98 13.94
N ILE A 188 2.35 9.25 13.21
CA ILE A 188 2.35 7.79 13.18
C ILE A 188 3.41 7.32 14.16
N ASN A 189 2.98 6.57 15.17
CA ASN A 189 3.90 5.98 16.12
C ASN A 189 4.85 5.01 15.39
N GLU A 190 6.13 5.08 15.74
CA GLU A 190 7.17 4.21 15.20
C GLU A 190 7.32 4.18 13.65
N PHE A 191 6.93 5.24 12.92
CA PHE A 191 7.01 5.27 11.46
C PHE A 191 8.41 4.92 10.92
N GLU A 192 9.46 5.54 11.47
CA GLU A 192 10.83 5.27 11.05
C GLU A 192 11.26 3.83 11.37
N ASN A 193 10.84 3.29 12.52
CA ASN A 193 11.11 1.90 12.89
C ASN A 193 10.40 0.93 11.94
N ALA A 194 9.19 1.24 11.48
CA ALA A 194 8.49 0.48 10.46
C ALA A 194 9.26 0.50 9.12
N ALA A 195 9.73 1.67 8.66
CA ALA A 195 10.57 1.76 7.47
C ALA A 195 11.90 0.97 7.62
N ARG A 196 12.51 0.98 8.82
CA ARG A 196 13.69 0.16 9.14
C ARG A 196 13.38 -1.35 9.07
N ARG A 197 12.21 -1.78 9.53
CA ARG A 197 11.76 -3.19 9.42
C ARG A 197 11.60 -3.63 7.97
N VAL A 198 11.11 -2.75 7.09
CA VAL A 198 11.06 -2.99 5.62
C VAL A 198 12.46 -3.30 5.10
N ALA A 199 13.45 -2.47 5.44
CA ALA A 199 14.83 -2.67 5.03
C ALA A 199 15.42 -3.98 5.57
N LEU A 200 15.16 -4.32 6.84
CA LEU A 200 15.59 -5.59 7.43
C LEU A 200 14.98 -6.79 6.71
N ASN A 201 13.71 -6.72 6.30
CA ASN A 201 13.07 -7.80 5.56
C ASN A 201 13.72 -8.01 4.18
N SER A 202 14.05 -6.93 3.47
CA SER A 202 14.81 -7.03 2.21
C SER A 202 16.20 -7.64 2.42
N VAL A 203 16.88 -7.30 3.52
CA VAL A 203 18.19 -7.89 3.88
C VAL A 203 18.04 -9.37 4.25
N LYS A 204 16.96 -9.74 4.95
CA LYS A 204 16.65 -11.14 5.32
C LYS A 204 16.53 -12.06 4.10
N GLY A 205 15.93 -11.58 3.02
CA GLY A 205 15.78 -12.34 1.78
C GLY A 205 17.05 -12.44 0.93
N SER A 206 18.07 -11.62 1.17
CA SER A 206 19.20 -11.45 0.23
C SER A 206 20.59 -11.69 0.81
N PHE A 207 20.75 -11.78 2.14
CA PHE A 207 22.05 -11.93 2.78
C PHE A 207 22.05 -13.00 3.89
N THR A 208 23.14 -13.77 3.99
CA THR A 208 23.46 -14.63 5.16
C THR A 208 24.16 -13.83 6.26
N SER A 209 25.01 -12.90 5.88
CA SER A 209 25.76 -12.02 6.77
C SER A 209 26.02 -10.68 6.10
N ILE A 210 26.03 -9.60 6.89
CA ILE A 210 26.23 -8.23 6.39
C ILE A 210 27.12 -7.45 7.35
N SER A 211 27.98 -6.59 6.82
CA SER A 211 28.83 -5.73 7.65
C SER A 211 28.00 -4.66 8.38
N GLU A 212 28.38 -4.35 9.62
CA GLU A 212 27.71 -3.35 10.45
C GLU A 212 27.63 -1.98 9.75
N LYS A 213 28.72 -1.55 9.09
CA LYS A 213 28.75 -0.29 8.33
C LYS A 213 27.69 -0.23 7.22
N ARG A 214 27.41 -1.36 6.57
CA ARG A 214 26.45 -1.41 5.46
C ARG A 214 25.02 -1.38 5.97
N ILE A 215 24.69 -2.19 6.97
CA ILE A 215 23.35 -2.21 7.56
C ILE A 215 23.03 -0.90 8.29
N ALA A 216 24.02 -0.30 8.98
CA ALA A 216 23.92 1.05 9.55
C ALA A 216 23.47 2.06 8.49
N SER A 217 24.08 2.02 7.31
CA SER A 217 23.72 2.91 6.19
C SER A 217 22.32 2.66 5.62
N TYR A 218 21.73 1.47 5.80
CA TYR A 218 20.38 1.16 5.34
C TYR A 218 19.32 1.57 6.35
N LEU A 219 19.62 1.45 7.65
CA LEU A 219 18.71 1.78 8.74
C LEU A 219 18.80 3.25 9.17
N ASN A 220 19.82 3.97 8.71
CA ASN A 220 20.16 5.32 9.14
C ASN A 220 20.34 5.42 10.66
N LEU A 221 20.95 4.39 11.26
CA LEU A 221 21.28 4.30 12.68
C LEU A 221 22.77 4.05 12.85
N SER A 222 23.34 4.50 13.97
CA SER A 222 24.77 4.35 14.27
C SER A 222 25.03 3.99 15.73
N GLY A 223 26.05 3.16 15.97
CA GLY A 223 26.51 2.84 17.32
C GLY A 223 25.48 2.05 18.14
N ALA A 224 25.26 2.47 19.39
CA ALA A 224 24.46 1.72 20.37
C ALA A 224 23.00 1.50 19.94
N GLU A 225 22.38 2.48 19.26
CA GLU A 225 21.00 2.38 18.78
C GLU A 225 20.83 1.27 17.73
N LEU A 226 21.86 1.05 16.90
CA LEU A 226 21.87 -0.02 15.92
C LEU A 226 21.92 -1.38 16.62
N GLU A 227 22.76 -1.52 17.64
CA GLU A 227 22.87 -2.78 18.40
C GLU A 227 21.56 -3.11 19.11
N GLU A 228 20.96 -2.12 19.77
CA GLU A 228 19.67 -2.26 20.45
C GLU A 228 18.56 -2.65 19.47
N PHE A 229 18.47 -1.94 18.33
CA PHE A 229 17.46 -2.23 17.32
C PHE A 229 17.63 -3.63 16.72
N ILE A 230 18.86 -4.05 16.41
CA ILE A 230 19.14 -5.37 15.85
C ILE A 230 18.82 -6.48 16.87
N ASN A 231 19.24 -6.30 18.13
CA ASN A 231 19.01 -7.30 19.18
C ASN A 231 17.52 -7.41 19.56
N ALA A 232 16.74 -6.35 19.38
CA ALA A 232 15.29 -6.39 19.54
C ALA A 232 14.61 -7.26 18.46
N GLN A 233 15.25 -7.50 17.31
CA GLN A 233 14.66 -8.29 16.24
C GLN A 233 14.91 -9.80 16.45
N PRO A 234 13.89 -10.65 16.21
CA PRO A 234 14.00 -12.07 16.44
C PRO A 234 15.00 -12.72 15.48
N GLY A 235 16.02 -13.36 16.03
CA GLY A 235 17.00 -14.16 15.28
C GLY A 235 18.15 -13.39 14.65
N TRP A 236 18.17 -12.06 14.76
CA TRP A 236 19.30 -11.24 14.35
C TRP A 236 20.36 -11.21 15.44
N LYS A 237 21.64 -11.28 15.07
CA LYS A 237 22.75 -11.22 16.02
C LYS A 237 23.88 -10.36 15.46
N LEU A 238 24.35 -9.42 16.26
CA LEU A 238 25.57 -8.67 15.97
C LEU A 238 26.78 -9.37 16.62
N THR A 239 27.81 -9.67 15.86
CA THR A 239 29.05 -10.27 16.36
C THR A 239 30.26 -9.66 15.65
N ASN A 240 31.17 -9.05 16.41
CA ASN A 240 32.45 -8.52 15.91
C ASN A 240 32.33 -7.64 14.65
N GLY A 241 31.35 -6.74 14.61
CA GLY A 241 31.13 -5.82 13.48
C GLY A 241 30.47 -6.45 12.24
N THR A 242 29.95 -7.67 12.36
CA THR A 242 29.15 -8.35 11.33
C THR A 242 27.80 -8.78 11.92
N VAL A 243 26.74 -8.52 11.18
CA VAL A 243 25.37 -8.90 11.53
C VAL A 243 25.04 -10.22 10.84
N SER A 244 24.70 -11.21 11.64
CA SER A 244 24.22 -12.52 11.19
C SER A 244 22.70 -12.45 10.99
N VAL A 245 22.26 -12.81 9.80
CA VAL A 245 20.85 -12.82 9.41
C VAL A 245 20.26 -14.19 9.77
N PRO A 246 19.03 -14.26 10.33
CA PRO A 246 18.39 -15.53 10.62
C PRO A 246 18.18 -16.38 9.37
N ALA A 247 18.42 -17.69 9.48
CA ALA A 247 18.25 -18.62 8.37
C ALA A 247 16.78 -18.71 7.94
N ASN A 248 16.54 -18.47 6.65
CA ASN A 248 15.27 -18.60 5.96
C ASN A 248 15.43 -19.54 4.75
N PRO A 249 14.32 -20.09 4.20
CA PRO A 249 14.37 -21.00 3.05
C PRO A 249 15.12 -20.42 1.84
N ASP A 250 15.10 -19.09 1.67
CA ASP A 250 15.78 -18.40 0.56
C ASP A 250 17.29 -18.24 0.78
N ASN A 251 17.76 -18.36 2.02
CA ASN A 251 19.13 -18.06 2.43
C ASN A 251 19.92 -19.31 2.84
N GLU A 252 19.22 -20.43 3.02
CA GLU A 252 19.82 -21.74 3.24
C GLU A 252 19.75 -22.55 1.95
N ILE A 253 20.90 -22.89 1.37
CA ILE A 253 20.98 -23.73 0.17
C ILE A 253 20.56 -25.16 0.55
N LYS A 254 19.26 -25.45 0.49
CA LYS A 254 18.73 -26.81 0.60
C LYS A 254 18.71 -27.43 -0.77
N ALA A 255 19.54 -28.45 -0.98
CA ALA A 255 19.47 -29.27 -2.18
C ALA A 255 18.11 -30.00 -2.19
N THR A 256 17.15 -29.49 -2.95
CA THR A 256 15.89 -30.18 -3.19
C THR A 256 16.16 -31.25 -4.24
N VAL A 257 16.37 -32.49 -3.80
CA VAL A 257 16.38 -33.65 -4.70
C VAL A 257 14.93 -33.91 -5.08
N ILE A 258 14.50 -33.33 -6.20
CA ILE A 258 13.18 -33.61 -6.78
C ILE A 258 13.26 -35.03 -7.37
N ARG A 259 12.78 -36.01 -6.61
CA ARG A 259 12.44 -37.32 -7.14
C ARG A 259 10.94 -37.32 -7.40
N GLU A 260 10.58 -37.46 -8.65
CA GLU A 260 9.20 -37.78 -9.01
C GLU A 260 8.94 -39.24 -8.62
N GLU A 261 8.38 -39.45 -7.43
CA GLU A 261 7.82 -40.75 -7.06
C GLU A 261 6.43 -40.87 -7.69
N ILE A 262 6.39 -41.32 -8.94
CA ILE A 262 5.14 -41.69 -9.59
C ILE A 262 4.67 -43.00 -8.96
N THR A 263 3.62 -42.93 -8.14
CA THR A 263 3.00 -44.13 -7.57
C THR A 263 2.07 -44.79 -8.58
N LEU A 264 1.91 -46.11 -8.49
CA LEU A 264 1.02 -46.87 -9.39
C LEU A 264 -0.43 -46.34 -9.35
N ASP A 265 -0.87 -45.83 -8.19
CA ASP A 265 -2.19 -45.21 -8.01
C ASP A 265 -2.37 -43.94 -8.86
N GLN A 266 -1.31 -43.14 -9.03
CA GLN A 266 -1.33 -41.96 -9.89
C GLN A 266 -1.38 -42.35 -11.38
N MET A 267 -0.82 -43.50 -11.74
CA MET A 267 -0.85 -44.04 -13.11
C MET A 267 -2.12 -44.84 -13.42
N HIS A 268 -2.93 -45.20 -12.43
CA HIS A 268 -4.12 -46.05 -12.62
C HIS A 268 -5.10 -45.47 -13.63
N LYS A 269 -5.29 -44.14 -13.67
CA LYS A 269 -6.14 -43.47 -14.67
C LYS A 269 -5.63 -43.69 -16.09
N PHE A 270 -4.33 -43.57 -16.32
CA PHE A 270 -3.70 -43.81 -17.62
C PHE A 270 -3.79 -45.29 -18.02
N LEU A 271 -3.53 -46.19 -17.08
CA LEU A 271 -3.62 -47.64 -17.31
C LEU A 271 -5.07 -48.08 -17.62
N SER A 272 -6.06 -47.51 -16.95
CA SER A 272 -7.49 -47.79 -17.21
C SER A 272 -7.95 -47.32 -18.59
N GLN A 273 -7.39 -46.22 -19.10
CA GLN A 273 -7.69 -45.71 -20.44
C GLN A 273 -6.94 -46.46 -21.54
N ALA A 274 -5.78 -47.03 -21.23
CA ALA A 274 -4.97 -47.81 -22.15
C ALA A 274 -5.43 -49.28 -22.30
N GLN A 275 -6.34 -49.76 -21.44
CA GLN A 275 -6.95 -51.08 -21.61
C GLN A 275 -7.88 -51.06 -22.84
N ALA A 276 -7.55 -51.86 -23.85
CA ALA A 276 -8.41 -52.04 -25.02
C ALA A 276 -9.80 -52.54 -24.56
N PRO A 277 -10.90 -52.05 -25.16
CA PRO A 277 -12.23 -52.51 -24.80
C PRO A 277 -12.29 -54.02 -25.02
N ILE A 278 -12.58 -54.76 -23.94
CA ILE A 278 -12.89 -56.18 -24.03
C ILE A 278 -14.13 -56.27 -24.91
N LEU A 279 -13.95 -56.71 -26.17
CA LEU A 279 -15.05 -57.09 -27.04
C LEU A 279 -15.79 -58.23 -26.34
N ARG A 280 -16.90 -57.93 -25.65
CA ARG A 280 -17.83 -58.95 -25.16
C ARG A 280 -18.43 -59.62 -26.39
N ALA A 281 -17.99 -60.85 -26.66
CA ALA A 281 -18.62 -61.76 -27.61
C ALA A 281 -19.95 -62.28 -27.04
#